data_AF-A0A920JHB7-F1
#
_entry.id   AF-A0A920JHB7-F1
#
_cell.length_a   1.000
_cell.length_b   1.000
_cell.length_c   1.000
_cell.angle_alpha   90.00
_cell.angle_beta   90.00
_cell.angle_gamma   90.00
#
_symmetry.space_group_name_H-M   'P 1'
#
loop_
_entity.id
_entity.type
_entity.pdbx_description
1 polymer ?
#
loop_
_entity_poly.entity_id
_entity_poly.type
_entity_poly.pdbx_seq_one_letter_code
_entity_poly.pdbx_strand_id
1 'polypeptide(L)' 'MFLGLGPGAGKNGGFIVSEGSVEDILNENKSLTAQYLNGSKEIKKPKKRSSFNKKGKA' A
#
# COMPACT_ATOMS: atom_id res chain seq x y z
N MET A 1 -7.68 -9.22 12.93
CA MET A 1 -7.73 -10.07 11.73
C MET A 1 -7.55 -9.18 10.50
N PHE A 2 -6.47 -9.38 9.74
CA PHE A 2 -6.17 -8.68 8.50
C PHE A 2 -6.54 -9.59 7.32
N LEU A 3 -7.17 -9.01 6.30
CA LEU A 3 -7.52 -9.71 5.07
C LEU A 3 -7.01 -8.92 3.87
N GLY A 4 -6.07 -9.50 3.12
CA GLY A 4 -5.53 -8.95 1.89
C GLY A 4 -6.20 -9.60 0.68
N LEU A 5 -6.75 -8.80 -0.23
CA LEU A 5 -7.47 -9.27 -1.40
C LEU A 5 -6.70 -8.93 -2.68
N GLY A 6 -6.41 -9.96 -3.48
CA GLY A 6 -5.90 -9.93 -4.85
C GLY A 6 -4.49 -9.38 -5.00
N PRO A 7 -3.60 -10.03 -5.79
CA PRO A 7 -2.33 -9.40 -6.18
C PRO A 7 -2.52 -8.24 -7.16
N GLY A 8 -3.73 -8.08 -7.73
CA GLY A 8 -4.09 -6.99 -8.65
C GLY A 8 -5.59 -6.67 -8.64
N ALA A 9 -6.01 -5.79 -9.56
CA ALA A 9 -7.40 -5.34 -9.71
C ALA A 9 -8.15 -6.06 -10.84
N GLY A 10 -9.49 -6.04 -10.80
CA GLY A 10 -10.34 -6.59 -11.86
C GLY A 10 -10.24 -8.10 -12.00
N LYS A 11 -10.05 -8.61 -13.23
CA LYS A 11 -9.95 -10.06 -13.53
C LYS A 11 -8.79 -10.76 -12.82
N ASN A 12 -7.78 -10.01 -12.39
CA ASN A 12 -6.61 -10.51 -11.66
C ASN A 12 -6.74 -10.31 -10.13
N GLY A 13 -7.91 -9.88 -9.65
CA GLY A 13 -8.24 -9.68 -8.24
C GLY A 13 -9.25 -10.71 -7.73
N GLY A 14 -9.67 -10.58 -6.46
CA GLY A 14 -10.72 -11.40 -5.86
C GLY A 14 -10.27 -12.66 -5.12
N PHE A 15 -8.97 -12.93 -5.04
CA PHE A 15 -8.40 -14.02 -4.26
C PHE A 15 -7.89 -13.54 -2.90
N ILE A 16 -7.96 -14.35 -1.86
CA ILE A 16 -7.35 -14.01 -0.56
C ILE A 16 -5.83 -14.21 -0.68
N VAL A 17 -5.07 -13.15 -0.46
CA VAL A 17 -3.60 -13.12 -0.55
C VAL A 17 -2.94 -13.23 0.83
N SER A 18 -3.62 -12.74 1.87
CA SER A 18 -3.12 -12.83 3.24
C SER A 18 -4.27 -12.79 4.23
N GLU A 19 -4.29 -13.72 5.18
CA GLU A 19 -5.29 -13.81 6.24
C GLU A 19 -4.60 -14.18 7.56
N GLY A 20 -4.88 -13.46 8.65
CA GLY A 20 -4.22 -13.71 9.94
C GLY A 20 -4.31 -12.55 10.93
N SER A 21 -3.58 -12.64 12.05
CA SER A 21 -3.40 -11.48 12.94
C SER A 21 -2.58 -10.40 12.23
N VAL A 22 -2.78 -9.15 12.67
CA VAL A 22 -1.97 -8.04 12.17
C VAL A 22 -0.50 -8.25 12.54
N GLU A 23 -0.21 -8.75 13.75
CA GLU A 23 1.17 -8.98 14.20
C GLU A 23 1.89 -10.03 13.34
N ASP A 24 1.22 -11.14 13.05
CA ASP A 24 1.78 -12.23 12.25
C ASP A 24 2.09 -11.77 10.81
N ILE A 25 1.17 -10.99 10.22
CA ILE A 25 1.31 -10.51 8.84
C ILE A 25 2.38 -9.42 8.73
N LEU A 26 2.54 -8.58 9.76
CA LEU A 26 3.64 -7.60 9.82
C LEU A 26 5.00 -8.29 9.86
N ASN A 27 5.10 -9.44 10.54
CA ASN A 27 6.33 -10.23 10.64
C ASN A 27 6.61 -11.04 9.37
N GLU A 28 5.59 -11.55 8.68
CA GLU A 28 5.78 -12.42 7.51
C GLU A 28 6.25 -11.68 6.25
N ASN A 29 6.08 -10.36 6.16
CA ASN A 29 6.52 -9.50 5.04
C ASN A 29 6.06 -9.95 3.62
N LYS A 30 5.17 -10.94 3.53
CA LYS A 30 4.68 -11.57 2.29
C LYS A 30 3.74 -10.66 1.49
N SER A 31 3.03 -9.76 2.16
CA SER A 31 2.08 -8.85 1.54
C SER A 31 2.72 -7.49 1.21
N LEU A 32 2.41 -6.94 0.04
CA LEU A 32 2.82 -5.59 -0.33
C LEU A 32 2.36 -4.57 0.72
N THR A 33 1.13 -4.73 1.24
CA THR A 33 0.60 -3.85 2.29
C THR A 33 1.37 -4.00 3.60
N ALA A 34 1.75 -5.23 3.98
CA ALA A 34 2.55 -5.46 5.19
C ALA A 34 3.92 -4.78 5.12
N GLN A 35 4.58 -4.81 3.96
CA GLN A 35 5.86 -4.12 3.73
C GLN A 35 5.76 -2.61 3.94
N TYR A 36 4.63 -1.98 3.62
CA TYR A 36 4.41 -0.56 3.89
C TYR A 36 4.05 -0.29 5.36
N LEU A 37 3.32 -1.20 6.00
CA LEU A 37 2.93 -1.05 7.41
C LEU A 37 4.09 -1.27 8.38
N ASN A 38 5.01 -2.21 8.09
CA ASN A 38 6.18 -2.49 8.93
C ASN A 38 7.38 -1.59 8.62
N GLY A 39 7.26 -0.68 7.65
CA GLY A 39 8.33 0.27 7.29
C GLY A 39 9.44 -0.31 6.41
N SER A 40 9.35 -1.58 5.97
CA SER A 40 10.27 -2.15 4.97
C SER A 40 10.23 -1.38 3.63
N LYS A 41 9.06 -0.81 3.31
CA LYS A 41 8.84 0.10 2.18
C LYS A 41 8.22 1.41 2.69
N GLU A 42 8.70 2.52 2.17
CA GLU A 42 8.17 3.85 2.50
C GLU A 42 8.05 4.70 1.24
N ILE A 43 7.01 5.54 1.18
CA ILE A 43 6.88 6.57 0.15
C ILE A 43 7.73 7.78 0.57
N LYS A 44 8.89 7.94 -0.08
CA LYS A 44 9.80 9.04 0.20
C LYS A 44 9.12 10.39 -0.03
N LYS A 45 9.13 11.24 0.99
CA LYS A 45 8.63 12.61 0.89
C LYS A 45 9.55 13.42 -0.05
N PRO A 46 9.01 14.19 -1.01
CA PRO A 46 9.82 15.00 -1.90
C PRO A 46 10.51 16.13 -1.11
N LYS A 47 11.82 16.32 -1.36
CA LYS A 47 12.62 17.37 -0.69
C LYS A 47 12.13 18.78 -1.00
N LYS A 48 11.53 18.98 -2.17
CA LYS A 48 10.90 20.24 -2.57
C LYS A 48 9.50 19.94 -3.06
N ARG A 49 8.50 20.57 -2.44
CA ARG A 49 7.14 20.61 -2.98
C ARG A 49 7.03 21.79 -3.92
N SER A 50 6.56 21.58 -5.14
CA SER A 50 6.23 22.70 -6.02
C SER A 50 5.07 23.48 -5.39
N SER A 51 5.16 24.81 -5.42
CA SER A 51 4.04 25.68 -5.09
C SER A 51 2.91 25.41 -6.08
N PHE A 52 1.72 25.05 -5.58
CA PHE A 52 0.53 24.87 -6.40
C PHE A 52 0.27 26.17 -7.19
N ASN A 53 0.51 26.15 -8.49
CA ASN A 53 0.25 27.30 -9.35
C ASN A 53 -1.20 27.21 -9.82
N LYS A 54 -2.06 28.09 -9.29
CA LYS A 54 -3.49 28.15 -9.59
C LYS A 54 -3.74 28.81 -10.96
N LYS A 55 -3.13 28.28 -12.03
CA LYS A 55 -3.37 28.72 -13.41
C LYS A 55 -3.95 27.59 -14.23
N GLY A 56 -5.23 27.74 -14.61
CA GLY A 56 -5.85 26.99 -15.69
C GLY A 56 -6.96 26.03 -15.29
N LYS A 57 -8.10 26.57 -14.84
CA LYS A 57 -9.44 26.06 -15.20
C LYS A 57 -10.39 27.26 -15.26
N ALA A 58 -10.42 27.90 -16.44
CA ALA A 58 -11.59 28.62 -16.93
C ALA A 58 -12.36 27.66 -17.83
#